data_AF-A0A6V7L4P3-F1
#
_entry.id   AF-A0A6V7L4P3-F1
#
_cell.length_a   1.000
_cell.length_b   1.000
_cell.length_c   1.000
_cell.angle_alpha   90.00
_cell.angle_beta   90.00
_cell.angle_gamma   90.00
#
_symmetry.space_group_name_H-M   'P 1'
#
loop_
_entity.id
_entity.type
_entity.pdbx_description
1 polymer ?
#
loop_
_entity_poly.entity_id
_entity_poly.type
_entity_poly.pdbx_seq_one_letter_code
_entity_poly.pdbx_strand_id
1 'polypeptide(L)' 'AAPQLVYKFIEQTIQPGPSVSLKCIATGNPTPHFTWTLDGFPLPQND' A
#
# COMPACT_ATOMS: atom_id res chain seq x y z
N ALA A 1 -13.58 15.26 5.63
CA ALA A 1 -12.37 15.02 6.46
C ALA A 1 -11.26 14.56 5.54
N ALA A 2 -10.04 15.11 5.65
CA ALA A 2 -8.95 14.76 4.74
C ALA A 2 -8.49 13.30 4.92
N PRO A 3 -7.99 12.63 3.85
CA PRO A 3 -7.43 11.29 3.96
C PRO A 3 -6.25 11.26 4.92
N GLN A 4 -6.25 10.32 5.86
CA GLN A 4 -5.18 10.10 6.83
C GLN A 4 -4.85 8.62 6.89
N LEU A 5 -3.57 8.29 6.84
CA LEU A 5 -3.08 6.92 7.00
C LEU A 5 -3.12 6.53 8.47
N VAL A 6 -3.96 5.54 8.80
CA VAL A 6 -4.11 4.99 10.15
C VAL A 6 -3.20 3.78 10.35
N TYR A 7 -2.90 3.05 9.28
CA TYR A 7 -1.96 1.95 9.30
C TYR A 7 -1.09 1.98 8.05
N LYS A 8 0.21 1.77 8.24
CA LYS A 8 1.21 1.65 7.18
C LYS A 8 1.96 0.35 7.37
N PHE A 9 2.38 -0.26 6.27
CA PHE A 9 3.31 -1.37 6.32
C PHE A 9 4.64 -0.92 6.93
N ILE A 10 5.38 -1.86 7.50
CA ILE A 10 6.73 -1.65 8.01
C ILE A 10 7.75 -2.10 6.97
N GLU A 11 9.00 -1.67 7.14
CA GLU A 11 10.11 -2.21 6.36
C GLU A 11 10.33 -3.69 6.71
N GLN A 12 10.56 -4.51 5.68
CA GLN A 12 10.80 -5.94 5.82
C GLN A 12 11.88 -6.40 4.85
N THR A 13 12.78 -7.26 5.31
CA THR A 13 13.73 -7.99 4.45
C THR A 13 13.29 -9.44 4.35
N ILE A 14 12.97 -9.90 3.14
CA ILE A 14 12.41 -11.23 2.89
C ILE A 14 13.37 -12.00 1.97
N GLN A 15 13.48 -13.30 2.19
CA GLN A 15 14.24 -14.18 1.30
C GLN A 15 13.55 -14.29 -0.08
N PRO A 16 14.28 -14.61 -1.15
CA PRO A 16 13.67 -14.85 -2.46
C PRO A 16 12.71 -16.03 -2.46
N GLY A 17 11.60 -15.92 -3.20
CA GLY A 17 10.62 -16.99 -3.41
C GLY A 17 9.24 -16.72 -2.78
N PRO A 18 9.14 -16.44 -1.48
CA PRO A 18 7.87 -16.07 -0.84
C PRO A 18 7.24 -14.79 -1.42
N SER A 19 5.91 -14.74 -1.43
CA SER A 19 5.16 -13.53 -1.73
C SER A 19 5.15 -12.57 -0.54
N VAL A 20 5.12 -11.27 -0.81
CA VAL A 20 4.97 -10.20 0.19
C VAL A 20 3.54 -9.65 0.17
N SER A 21 3.00 -9.31 1.34
CA SER A 21 1.70 -8.66 1.47
C SER A 21 1.84 -7.38 2.29
N LEU A 22 1.65 -6.23 1.63
CA LEU A 22 1.74 -4.91 2.26
C LEU A 22 0.35 -4.39 2.59
N LYS A 23 0.09 -4.13 3.87
CA LYS A 23 -1.20 -3.62 4.35
C LYS A 23 -1.15 -2.12 4.58
N CYS A 24 -2.16 -1.41 4.07
CA CYS A 24 -2.33 0.02 4.24
C CYS A 24 -3.79 0.32 4.60
N ILE A 25 -4.03 1.19 5.58
CA ILE A 25 -5.37 1.62 5.98
C ILE A 25 -5.40 3.15 6.07
N ALA A 26 -6.43 3.75 5.49
CA ALA A 26 -6.67 5.17 5.50
C ALA A 26 -8.12 5.46 5.86
N THR A 27 -8.34 6.58 6.52
CA THR A 27 -9.67 7.11 6.84
C THR A 27 -9.83 8.47 6.19
N GLY A 28 -11.02 8.78 5.70
CA GLY A 28 -11.34 10.06 5.07
C GLY A 28 -12.81 10.08 4.68
N ASN A 29 -13.33 11.27 4.38
CA ASN A 29 -14.66 11.41 3.81
C ASN A 29 -14.60 12.48 2.69
N PRO A 30 -14.79 12.10 1.41
CA PRO A 30 -15.21 10.77 0.92
C PRO A 30 -14.14 9.66 1.10
N THR A 31 -14.54 8.39 0.90
CA THR A 31 -13.66 7.22 1.06
C THR A 31 -12.35 7.39 0.26
N PRO A 32 -11.17 7.25 0.88
CA PRO A 32 -9.89 7.39 0.17
C PRO A 32 -9.67 6.31 -0.90
N HIS A 33 -9.00 6.69 -1.98
CA HIS A 33 -8.47 5.76 -2.97
C HIS A 33 -6.99 5.46 -2.69
N PHE A 34 -6.56 4.24 -2.99
CA PHE A 34 -5.18 3.80 -2.82
C PHE A 34 -4.51 3.59 -4.18
N THR A 35 -3.27 4.05 -4.28
CA THR A 35 -2.38 3.75 -5.40
C THR A 35 -1.09 3.18 -4.82
N TRP A 36 -0.61 2.09 -5.40
CA TRP A 36 0.65 1.46 -5.02
C TRP A 36 1.71 1.70 -6.08
N THR A 37 2.90 2.08 -5.62
CA THR A 37 4.07 2.25 -6.46
C THR A 37 5.24 1.45 -5.93
N LEU A 38 6.10 1.02 -6.84
CA LEU A 38 7.40 0.41 -6.56
C LEU A 38 8.46 1.24 -7.28
N ASP A 39 9.42 1.76 -6.52
CA ASP A 39 10.52 2.59 -7.03
C ASP A 39 10.06 3.79 -7.88
N GLY A 40 8.90 4.38 -7.52
CA GLY A 40 8.31 5.51 -8.22
C GLY A 40 7.43 5.14 -9.43
N PHE A 41 7.33 3.86 -9.79
CA PHE A 41 6.50 3.37 -10.88
C PHE A 41 5.23 2.70 -10.38
N PRO A 42 4.09 2.80 -11.09
CA PRO A 42 2.87 2.10 -10.70
C PRO A 42 3.09 0.59 -10.74
N LEU A 43 2.61 -0.12 -9.72
CA LEU A 43 2.58 -1.59 -9.79
C LEU A 43 1.64 -2.05 -10.89
N PRO A 44 1.95 -3.14 -11.62
CA PRO A 44 1.03 -3.74 -12.56
C PRO A 44 -0.25 -4.13 -11.81
N GLN A 45 -1.38 -3.70 -12.35
CA GLN A 45 -2.68 -4.07 -11.82
C GLN A 45 -2.95 -5.50 -12.28
N ASN A 46 -2.81 -6.46 -11.36
CA ASN A 46 -3.33 -7.79 -11.59
C ASN A 46 -4.84 -7.68 -11.36
N ASP A 47 -5.64 -7.78 -12.43
CA ASP A 47 -7.10 -7.89 -12.34
C ASP A 47 -7.53 -9.15 -11.57
#